data_AF-A0A968DYY8-F1
#
_entry.id   AF-A0A968DYY8-F1
#
_cell.length_a   1.000
_cell.length_b   1.000
_cell.length_c   1.000
_cell.angle_alpha   90.00
_cell.angle_beta   90.00
_cell.angle_gamma   90.00
#
_symmetry.space_group_name_H-M   'P 1'
#
loop_
_entity.id
_entity.type
_entity.pdbx_description
1 polymer ?
#
loop_
_entity_poly.entity_id
_entity_poly.type
_entity_poly.pdbx_seq_one_letter_code
_entity_poly.pdbx_strand_id
1 'polypeptide(L)'
;FHFHLGSPVSEVQPYELAMELVLRFAREMGKKFGCDLLEFGIGGGFAIPYTLDSKVLTVADYARVLIAKLDELISELGLSRPRLIIEPGRAIVGQAGV
;
A
#
# COMPACT_ATOMS: atom_id res chain seq x y z
N PHE A 1 -10.10 3.61 5.32
CA PHE A 1 -9.79 2.19 5.62
C PHE A 1 -8.28 2.01 5.75
N HIS A 2 -7.84 1.02 6.51
CA HIS A 2 -6.42 0.72 6.73
C HIS A 2 -6.20 -0.79 6.72
N PHE A 3 -5.04 -1.22 6.20
CA PHE A 3 -4.51 -2.56 6.42
C PHE A 3 -2.99 -2.52 6.62
N HIS A 4 -2.45 -3.61 7.16
CA HIS A 4 -1.01 -3.82 7.31
C HIS A 4 -0.68 -5.30 7.06
N LEU A 5 0.19 -5.58 6.08
CA LEU A 5 0.52 -6.96 5.65
C LEU A 5 1.58 -7.66 6.52
N GLY A 6 2.29 -6.90 7.36
CA GLY A 6 3.42 -7.39 8.15
C GLY A 6 4.76 -6.92 7.59
N SER A 7 5.87 -7.53 8.07
CA SER A 7 7.22 -7.13 7.69
C SER A 7 8.22 -8.29 7.80
N PRO A 8 9.15 -8.48 6.85
CA PRO A 8 9.28 -7.71 5.60
C PRO A 8 8.41 -8.25 4.46
N VAL A 9 7.92 -7.37 3.60
CA VAL A 9 7.21 -7.70 2.35
C VAL A 9 8.10 -7.24 1.19
N SER A 10 8.78 -8.17 0.52
CA SER A 10 9.76 -7.90 -0.54
C SER A 10 9.15 -7.71 -1.93
N GLU A 11 7.86 -7.99 -2.08
CA GLU A 11 7.13 -8.02 -3.35
C GLU A 11 5.96 -7.04 -3.33
N VAL A 12 5.54 -6.57 -4.50
CA VAL A 12 4.43 -5.61 -4.65
C VAL A 12 3.07 -6.31 -4.74
N GLN A 13 3.04 -7.54 -5.25
CA GLN A 13 1.84 -8.32 -5.53
C GLN A 13 0.93 -8.50 -4.30
N PRO A 14 1.45 -8.75 -3.07
CA PRO A 14 0.61 -8.82 -1.88
C PRO A 14 -0.13 -7.52 -1.58
N TYR A 15 0.50 -6.37 -1.83
CA TYR A 15 -0.15 -5.07 -1.64
C TYR A 15 -1.21 -4.82 -2.70
N GLU A 16 -0.95 -5.16 -3.97
CA GLU A 16 -1.93 -5.00 -5.04
C GLU A 16 -3.22 -5.80 -4.74
N LEU A 17 -3.07 -7.05 -4.29
CA LEU A 17 -4.19 -7.91 -3.91
C LEU A 17 -4.97 -7.33 -2.71
N ALA A 18 -4.25 -6.87 -1.68
CA ALA A 18 -4.87 -6.27 -0.49
C ALA A 18 -5.59 -4.96 -0.83
N MET A 19 -5.01 -4.13 -1.70
CA MET A 19 -5.63 -2.91 -2.18
C MET A 19 -6.92 -3.19 -2.94
N GLU A 20 -6.92 -4.17 -3.83
CA GLU A 20 -8.13 -4.58 -4.54
C GLU A 20 -9.23 -5.03 -3.58
N LEU A 21 -8.90 -5.92 -2.64
CA LEU A 21 -9.86 -6.42 -1.64
C LEU A 21 -10.49 -5.27 -0.84
N VAL A 22 -9.66 -4.38 -0.31
CA VAL A 22 -10.12 -3.30 0.58
C VAL A 22 -10.87 -2.21 -0.20
N LEU A 23 -10.45 -1.86 -1.43
CA LEU A 23 -11.15 -0.86 -2.23
C LEU A 23 -12.49 -1.37 -2.76
N ARG A 24 -12.60 -2.66 -3.13
CA ARG A 24 -13.91 -3.28 -3.44
C ARG A 24 -14.84 -3.22 -2.23
N PHE A 25 -14.35 -3.59 -1.05
CA PHE A 25 -15.11 -3.46 0.20
C PHE A 25 -15.51 -2.01 0.48
N ALA A 26 -14.59 -1.05 0.31
CA ALA A 26 -14.89 0.37 0.49
C ALA A 26 -15.99 0.87 -0.44
N ARG A 27 -15.99 0.41 -1.71
CA ARG A 27 -17.04 0.73 -2.68
C ARG A 27 -18.41 0.19 -2.25
N GLU A 28 -18.46 -1.04 -1.75
CA GLU A 28 -19.69 -1.63 -1.22
C GLU A 28 -20.21 -0.86 -0.01
N MET A 29 -19.34 -0.51 0.92
CA MET A 29 -19.71 0.29 2.11
C MET A 29 -20.21 1.68 1.72
N GLY A 30 -19.56 2.35 0.75
CA GLY A 30 -20.00 3.64 0.25
C GLY A 30 -21.39 3.59 -0.39
N LYS A 31 -21.69 2.54 -1.18
CA LYS A 31 -23.04 2.33 -1.74
C LYS A 31 -24.08 2.06 -0.66
N LYS A 32 -23.72 1.31 0.39
CA LYS A 32 -24.65 0.88 1.45
C LYS A 32 -24.96 1.99 2.45
N PHE A 33 -23.98 2.84 2.76
CA PHE A 33 -24.07 3.80 3.86
C PHE A 33 -23.91 5.27 3.42
N GLY A 34 -23.65 5.54 2.14
CA GLY A 34 -23.51 6.90 1.62
C GLY A 34 -22.24 7.61 2.12
N CYS A 35 -21.15 6.88 2.34
CA CYS A 35 -19.88 7.42 2.80
C CYS A 35 -18.79 7.37 1.71
N ASP A 36 -17.90 8.37 1.74
CA ASP A 36 -16.77 8.47 0.82
C ASP A 36 -15.46 8.02 1.49
N LEU A 37 -14.61 7.36 0.69
CA LEU A 37 -13.26 7.00 1.13
C LEU A 37 -12.32 8.19 0.92
N LEU A 38 -12.10 8.98 1.97
CA LEU A 38 -11.19 10.13 1.91
C LEU A 38 -9.73 9.74 2.14
N GLU A 39 -9.49 8.71 2.96
CA GLU A 39 -8.15 8.28 3.37
C GLU A 39 -7.99 6.77 3.28
N PHE A 40 -6.86 6.36 2.72
CA PHE A 40 -6.55 4.96 2.52
C PHE A 40 -5.11 4.65 2.96
N GLY A 41 -4.98 3.85 4.02
CA GLY A 41 -3.69 3.41 4.55
C GLY A 41 -3.35 1.99 4.11
N ILE A 42 -2.17 1.80 3.53
CA ILE A 42 -1.67 0.48 3.10
C ILE A 42 -0.60 -0.08 4.05
N GLY A 43 -0.36 0.62 5.15
CA GLY A 43 0.62 0.25 6.16
C GLY A 43 2.06 0.47 5.71
N GLY A 44 2.98 -0.21 6.40
CA GLY A 44 4.39 -0.28 6.07
C GLY A 44 4.74 -1.68 5.58
N GLY A 45 5.91 -2.18 5.97
CA GLY A 45 6.36 -3.53 5.64
C GLY A 45 7.44 -3.61 4.57
N PHE A 46 7.75 -2.49 3.91
CA PHE A 46 8.76 -2.41 2.85
C PHE A 46 10.10 -3.02 3.30
N ALA A 47 10.58 -3.97 2.50
CA ALA A 47 11.82 -4.66 2.77
C ALA A 47 13.02 -3.72 2.64
N ILE A 48 14.07 -3.99 3.44
CA ILE A 48 15.38 -3.35 3.33
C ILE A 48 16.44 -4.43 3.15
N PRO A 49 17.60 -4.11 2.53
CA PRO A 49 18.66 -5.09 2.42
C PRO A 49 19.34 -5.28 3.78
N TYR A 50 19.44 -6.53 4.23
CA TYR A 50 20.17 -6.92 5.44
C TYR A 50 21.56 -7.48 5.13
N THR A 51 21.77 -7.95 3.90
CA THR A 51 23.06 -8.43 3.39
C THR A 51 23.38 -7.72 2.09
N LEU A 52 24.66 -7.70 1.70
CA LEU A 52 25.13 -7.06 0.46
C LEU A 52 24.48 -7.67 -0.79
N ASP A 53 24.13 -8.96 -0.75
CA ASP A 53 23.53 -9.69 -1.86
C ASP A 53 21.99 -9.60 -1.88
N SER A 54 21.38 -8.92 -0.90
CA SER A 54 19.93 -8.78 -0.81
C SER A 54 19.39 -7.89 -1.93
N LYS A 55 18.70 -8.49 -2.90
CA LYS A 55 17.88 -7.74 -3.87
C LYS A 55 16.54 -7.40 -3.24
N VAL A 56 16.35 -6.14 -2.89
CA VAL A 56 15.06 -5.60 -2.44
C VAL A 56 14.64 -4.45 -3.33
N LEU A 57 13.33 -4.25 -3.45
CA LEU A 57 12.76 -3.11 -4.14
C LEU A 57 13.10 -1.82 -3.40
N THR A 58 13.33 -0.73 -4.14
CA THR A 58 13.43 0.59 -3.52
C THR A 58 12.04 1.08 -3.12
N VAL A 59 11.97 2.00 -2.15
CA VAL A 59 10.69 2.64 -1.77
C VAL A 59 10.02 3.32 -2.98
N ALA A 60 10.81 3.85 -3.92
CA ALA A 60 10.31 4.43 -5.16
C ALA A 60 9.68 3.38 -6.10
N ASP A 61 10.19 2.15 -6.12
CA ASP A 61 9.62 1.06 -6.91
C ASP A 61 8.28 0.61 -6.34
N TYR A 62 8.17 0.47 -5.01
CA TYR A 62 6.87 0.26 -4.36
C TYR A 62 5.90 1.39 -4.71
N ALA A 63 6.29 2.65 -4.51
CA ALA A 63 5.42 3.79 -4.76
C ALA A 63 4.90 3.81 -6.21
N ARG A 64 5.76 3.54 -7.19
CA ARG A 64 5.38 3.51 -8.61
C ARG A 64 4.30 2.48 -8.89
N VAL A 65 4.48 1.24 -8.43
CA VAL A 65 3.52 0.15 -8.67
C VAL A 65 2.22 0.40 -7.92
N LEU A 66 2.30 0.77 -6.64
CA LEU A 66 1.12 0.91 -5.78
C LEU A 66 0.27 2.13 -6.17
N ILE A 67 0.87 3.23 -6.62
CA ILE A 67 0.11 4.37 -7.15
C ILE A 67 -0.57 4.00 -8.46
N ALA A 68 0.11 3.31 -9.38
CA ALA A 68 -0.50 2.85 -10.62
C ALA A 68 -1.71 1.93 -10.35
N LYS A 69 -1.56 0.99 -9.41
CA LYS A 69 -2.64 0.09 -9.02
C LYS A 69 -3.80 0.82 -8.34
N LEU A 70 -3.52 1.82 -7.50
CA LEU A 70 -4.56 2.65 -6.90
C LEU A 70 -5.38 3.35 -7.98
N ASP A 71 -4.72 3.95 -8.96
CA ASP A 71 -5.34 4.74 -10.03
C ASP A 71 -6.23 3.87 -10.94
N GLU A 72 -5.76 2.67 -11.26
CA GLU A 72 -6.54 1.63 -11.94
C GLU A 72 -7.81 1.29 -11.15
N LEU A 73 -7.67 0.94 -9.87
CA LEU A 73 -8.78 0.47 -9.04
C LEU A 73 -9.82 1.57 -8.75
N ILE A 74 -9.40 2.82 -8.50
CA ILE A 74 -10.36 3.91 -8.29
C ILE A 74 -11.16 4.20 -9.56
N SER A 75 -10.52 4.10 -10.74
CA SER A 75 -11.20 4.27 -12.02
C SER A 75 -12.16 3.12 -12.30
N GLU A 76 -11.75 1.87 -12.07
CA GLU A 76 -12.60 0.68 -12.24
C GLU A 76 -13.83 0.72 -11.32
N LEU A 77 -13.63 1.09 -10.06
CA LEU A 77 -14.68 1.05 -9.03
C LEU A 77 -15.56 2.30 -9.00
N GLY A 78 -15.16 3.36 -9.71
CA GLY A 78 -15.81 4.67 -9.65
C GLY A 78 -15.74 5.30 -8.26
N LEU A 79 -14.56 5.22 -7.64
CA LEU A 79 -14.25 5.87 -6.35
C LEU A 79 -13.57 7.22 -6.58
N SER A 80 -13.78 8.17 -5.68
CA SER A 80 -12.93 9.36 -5.61
C SER A 80 -11.52 8.98 -5.18
N ARG A 81 -10.51 9.75 -5.64
CA ARG A 81 -9.11 9.48 -5.29
C ARG A 81 -8.88 9.78 -3.80
N PRO A 82 -8.57 8.77 -2.95
CA PRO A 82 -8.29 9.02 -1.54
C PRO A 82 -6.88 9.57 -1.35
N ARG A 83 -6.64 10.19 -0.20
CA ARG A 83 -5.29 10.42 0.31
C ARG A 83 -4.66 9.08 0.69
N LEU A 84 -3.64 8.67 -0.06
CA LEU A 84 -2.87 7.46 0.22
C LEU A 84 -1.89 7.70 1.37
N ILE A 85 -1.84 6.78 2.32
CA ILE A 85 -0.97 6.83 3.50
C ILE A 85 -0.12 5.56 3.56
N ILE A 86 1.19 5.74 3.79
CA ILE A 86 2.16 4.67 4.02
C ILE A 86 2.77 4.82 5.42
N GLU A 87 3.16 3.72 6.04
CA GLU A 87 3.71 3.67 7.41
C GLU A 87 5.10 2.99 7.46
N PRO A 88 6.09 3.44 6.66
CA PRO A 88 7.39 2.76 6.55
C PRO A 88 8.26 2.98 7.80
N GLY A 89 8.16 2.09 8.79
CA GLY A 89 9.07 2.11 9.94
C GLY A 89 10.48 1.64 9.57
N ARG A 90 10.61 0.33 9.32
CA ARG A 90 11.90 -0.34 9.03
C ARG A 90 12.65 0.30 7.85
N ALA A 91 11.94 0.72 6.81
CA ALA A 91 12.55 1.34 5.63
C ALA A 91 13.14 2.74 5.88
N ILE A 92 12.71 3.44 6.93
CA ILE A 92 13.30 4.73 7.31
C ILE A 92 14.50 4.52 8.26
N VAL A 93 14.33 3.72 9.31
CA VAL A 93 15.31 3.67 10.41
C VAL A 93 16.27 2.48 10.36
N GLY A 94 15.97 1.44 9.57
CA GLY A 94 16.67 0.15 9.66
C GLY A 94 18.14 0.18 9.22
N GLN A 95 18.54 1.15 8.40
CA GLN A 95 19.94 1.35 7.99
C GLN A 95 20.66 2.46 8.78
N ALA A 96 20.00 3.08 9.77
CA ALA A 96 20.58 4.16 10.56
C ALA A 96 21.38 3.66 11.79
N GLY A 97 21.23 2.38 12.16
CA GLY A 97 21.96 1.74 13.26
C GLY A 97 23.16 0.92 12.78
N VAL A 98 24.13 0.71 13.68
CA VAL A 98 25.33 -0.14 13.50
C VAL A 98 25.32 -1.35 14.43
#